data_AF-A0A5D2QMY1-F1
#
_entry.id   AF-A0A5D2QMY1-F1
#
_cell.length_a   1.000
_cell.length_b   1.000
_cell.length_c   1.000
_cell.angle_alpha   90.00
_cell.angle_beta   90.00
_cell.angle_gamma   90.00
#
_symmetry.space_group_name_H-M   'P 1'
#
loop_
_entity.id
_entity.type
_entity.pdbx_description
1 polymer ?
#
loop_
_entity_poly.entity_id
_entity_poly.type
_entity_poly.pdbx_seq_one_letter_code
_entity_poly.pdbx_strand_id
1 'polypeptide(L)'
;MLGLLNLLFSEFTATGKEKPVKPKPAPAAISSTALKQASDAAENASKELDLSVPPIHVDPSQFNSVLHKGKDDADTNCWTSPGGVGFMIRGQTYLKNSAKIMGGNPLLKLIAVDWFKVDKATDKIALHPKSLAQSDAGKNLPFILVINLEIPAKPNYSLVLYYAAERPVRKDSLLEKFADGTDQFRDARFKLIPSIVEGYWMVKRAVGTKACLLGKAVTCKYFRQDNFLEDQDRELPIGSKQSYI
;
A
#
# COMPACT_ATOMS: atom_id res chain seq x y z
N MET A 1 -14.27 -11.69 2.15
CA MET A 1 -12.94 -11.65 1.50
C MET A 1 -12.60 -10.18 1.30
N LEU A 2 -11.73 -9.60 2.13
CA LEU A 2 -11.33 -8.20 1.97
C LEU A 2 -10.36 -8.09 0.78
N GLY A 3 -10.70 -7.24 -0.19
CA GLY A 3 -9.91 -6.99 -1.38
C GLY A 3 -8.58 -6.33 -1.04
N LEU A 4 -7.56 -7.15 -0.86
CA LEU A 4 -6.28 -7.06 -1.55
C LEU A 4 -5.88 -5.65 -2.05
N LEU A 5 -5.16 -4.92 -1.19
CA LEU A 5 -4.68 -3.57 -1.44
C LEU A 5 -3.15 -3.59 -1.51
N ASN A 6 -2.59 -3.26 -2.68
CA ASN A 6 -1.15 -3.13 -2.86
C ASN A 6 -0.76 -1.65 -2.97
N LEU A 7 0.24 -1.28 -2.17
CA LEU A 7 0.77 0.08 -2.08
C LEU A 7 1.96 0.27 -3.00
N LEU A 8 1.94 1.35 -3.79
CA LEU A 8 3.02 1.67 -4.71
C LEU A 8 3.41 3.14 -4.61
N PHE A 9 4.66 3.39 -4.22
CA PHE A 9 5.30 4.68 -4.33
C PHE A 9 5.81 4.88 -5.77
N SER A 10 5.46 5.99 -6.41
CA SER A 10 5.92 6.32 -7.78
C SER A 10 6.71 7.63 -7.78
N GLU A 11 7.84 7.65 -8.49
CA GLU A 11 8.48 8.89 -8.88
C GLU A 11 7.66 9.62 -9.97
N PHE A 12 7.59 10.96 -9.92
CA PHE A 12 6.99 11.80 -10.95
C PHE A 12 7.79 13.09 -11.18
N THR A 13 8.10 13.33 -12.45
CA THR A 13 8.21 14.65 -13.08
C THR A 13 7.22 14.65 -14.25
N ALA A 14 6.40 15.68 -14.37
CA ALA A 14 5.17 15.67 -15.18
C ALA A 14 5.40 15.85 -16.69
N THR A 15 4.66 15.08 -17.51
CA THR A 15 3.87 15.46 -18.73
C THR A 15 3.83 14.33 -19.77
N GLY A 16 2.64 13.98 -20.29
CA GLY A 16 2.49 13.09 -21.46
C GLY A 16 1.22 12.24 -21.47
N LYS A 17 0.42 12.33 -22.56
CA LYS A 17 -0.87 11.63 -22.77
C LYS A 17 -0.67 10.19 -23.29
N GLU A 18 -1.39 9.20 -22.74
CA GLU A 18 -1.34 7.77 -23.09
C GLU A 18 -2.14 7.42 -24.39
N LYS A 19 -1.67 6.42 -25.15
CA LYS A 19 -2.40 5.71 -26.22
C LYS A 19 -2.34 4.18 -25.97
N PRO A 20 -3.35 3.37 -26.38
CA PRO A 20 -3.44 1.95 -26.01
C PRO A 20 -2.77 0.99 -27.01
N VAL A 21 -2.14 -0.09 -26.52
CA VAL A 21 -1.68 -1.25 -27.31
C VAL A 21 -2.06 -2.57 -26.61
N LYS A 22 -2.44 -3.58 -27.40
CA LYS A 22 -2.96 -4.91 -27.00
C LYS A 22 -1.84 -5.95 -26.76
N PRO A 23 -1.99 -6.90 -25.82
CA PRO A 23 -1.00 -7.97 -25.58
C PRO A 23 -1.29 -9.29 -26.31
N LYS A 24 -0.25 -10.12 -26.48
CA LYS A 24 -0.25 -11.48 -27.07
C LYS A 24 0.51 -12.44 -26.13
N PRO A 25 0.14 -13.74 -25.97
CA PRO A 25 0.72 -14.60 -24.93
C PRO A 25 1.74 -15.65 -25.46
N ALA A 26 2.62 -16.14 -24.57
CA ALA A 26 3.39 -17.39 -24.73
C ALA A 26 3.86 -17.97 -23.35
N PRO A 27 4.15 -19.29 -23.22
CA PRO A 27 4.09 -20.06 -21.97
C PRO A 27 5.44 -20.43 -21.30
N ALA A 28 5.34 -21.18 -20.19
CA ALA A 28 6.27 -21.38 -19.08
C ALA A 28 7.61 -22.12 -19.35
N ALA A 29 8.70 -21.40 -19.09
CA ALA A 29 9.93 -21.86 -18.44
C ALA A 29 10.21 -20.88 -17.29
N ILE A 30 11.10 -21.15 -16.33
CA ILE A 30 11.61 -20.07 -15.45
C ILE A 30 12.38 -19.12 -16.36
N SER A 31 11.63 -18.15 -16.88
CA SER A 31 12.02 -17.29 -17.97
C SER A 31 13.17 -16.40 -17.49
N SER A 32 14.07 -16.03 -18.40
CA SER A 32 15.01 -14.91 -18.20
C SER A 32 14.32 -13.65 -17.65
N THR A 33 13.01 -13.54 -17.88
CA THR A 33 12.12 -12.52 -17.32
C THR A 33 11.97 -12.59 -15.79
N ALA A 34 11.88 -13.79 -15.20
CA ALA A 34 11.74 -13.96 -13.75
C ALA A 34 13.04 -13.63 -12.99
N LEU A 35 14.18 -14.04 -13.53
CA LEU A 35 15.51 -13.67 -13.00
C LEU A 35 15.72 -12.14 -13.06
N LYS A 36 15.31 -11.53 -14.18
CA LYS A 36 15.37 -10.07 -14.36
C LYS A 36 14.42 -9.33 -13.42
N GLN A 37 13.21 -9.84 -13.19
CA GLN A 37 12.28 -9.25 -12.22
C GLN A 37 12.81 -9.32 -10.78
N ALA A 38 13.48 -10.41 -10.41
CA ALA A 38 14.10 -10.54 -9.09
C ALA A 38 15.29 -9.57 -8.93
N SER A 39 16.13 -9.40 -9.96
CA SER A 39 17.21 -8.41 -9.92
C SER A 39 16.69 -6.98 -9.85
N ASP A 40 15.68 -6.64 -10.64
CA ASP A 40 15.09 -5.30 -10.68
C ASP A 40 14.41 -4.96 -9.33
N ALA A 41 13.75 -5.94 -8.69
CA ALA A 41 13.15 -5.77 -7.36
C ALA A 41 14.22 -5.56 -6.27
N ALA A 42 15.31 -6.32 -6.32
CA ALA A 42 16.43 -6.15 -5.38
C ALA A 42 17.13 -4.80 -5.57
N GLU A 43 17.32 -4.35 -6.82
CA GLU A 43 17.88 -3.04 -7.13
C GLU A 43 16.97 -1.92 -6.61
N ASN A 44 15.66 -2.03 -6.79
CA ASN A 44 14.72 -1.04 -6.27
C ASN A 44 14.69 -1.02 -4.74
N ALA A 45 14.70 -2.19 -4.08
CA ALA A 45 14.80 -2.25 -2.63
C ALA A 45 16.09 -1.59 -2.11
N SER A 46 17.22 -1.75 -2.82
CA SER A 46 18.50 -1.11 -2.45
C SER A 46 18.49 0.42 -2.51
N LYS A 47 17.58 1.01 -3.30
CA LYS A 47 17.41 2.46 -3.39
C LYS A 47 16.65 3.03 -2.20
N GLU A 48 15.79 2.21 -1.59
CA GLU A 48 14.83 2.61 -0.57
C GLU A 48 15.20 2.15 0.86
N LEU A 49 15.84 0.99 1.00
CA LEU A 49 16.22 0.39 2.29
C LEU A 49 17.73 0.22 2.39
N ASP A 50 18.26 0.33 3.62
CA ASP A 50 19.68 0.13 3.90
C ASP A 50 20.02 -1.36 3.93
N LEU A 51 20.59 -1.86 2.83
CA LEU A 51 20.99 -3.27 2.69
C LEU A 51 22.26 -3.63 3.49
N SER A 52 22.99 -2.64 4.03
CA SER A 52 24.16 -2.90 4.88
C SER A 52 23.75 -3.49 6.25
N VAL A 53 22.53 -3.22 6.69
CA VAL A 53 21.94 -3.74 7.93
C VAL A 53 21.15 -5.01 7.62
N PRO A 54 21.42 -6.17 8.26
CA PRO A 54 20.69 -7.41 7.98
C PRO A 54 19.18 -7.25 8.21
N PRO A 55 18.34 -7.99 7.46
CA PRO A 55 16.90 -7.87 7.59
C PRO A 55 16.47 -8.45 8.95
N ILE A 56 15.60 -7.73 9.65
CA ILE A 56 14.96 -8.27 10.85
C ILE A 56 13.92 -9.32 10.45
N HIS A 57 13.82 -10.39 11.24
CA HIS A 57 12.78 -11.39 11.04
C HIS A 57 11.45 -10.85 11.58
N VAL A 58 10.55 -10.50 10.68
CA VAL A 58 9.21 -10.06 11.03
C VAL A 58 8.29 -11.26 11.08
N ASP A 59 7.93 -11.68 12.30
CA ASP A 59 6.94 -12.74 12.51
C ASP A 59 5.54 -12.13 12.67
N PRO A 60 4.62 -12.34 11.70
CA PRO A 60 3.25 -11.84 11.80
C PRO A 60 2.50 -12.35 13.04
N SER A 61 2.88 -13.50 13.60
CA SER A 61 2.23 -14.05 14.81
C SER A 61 2.45 -13.19 16.06
N GLN A 62 3.45 -12.31 16.05
CA GLN A 62 3.71 -11.36 17.13
C GLN A 62 2.71 -10.19 17.13
N PHE A 63 1.91 -10.04 16.07
CA PHE A 63 0.91 -9.00 15.93
C PHE A 63 -0.50 -9.57 16.08
N ASN A 64 -1.13 -9.29 17.22
CA ASN A 64 -2.49 -9.74 17.51
C ASN A 64 -3.53 -8.81 16.87
N SER A 65 -3.72 -8.94 15.56
CA SER A 65 -4.71 -8.14 14.81
C SER A 65 -6.12 -8.71 14.88
N VAL A 66 -7.13 -7.85 14.66
CA VAL A 66 -8.55 -8.22 14.67
C VAL A 66 -8.88 -9.20 13.55
N LEU A 67 -8.32 -9.00 12.35
CA LEU A 67 -8.44 -9.97 11.26
C LEU A 67 -7.28 -10.96 11.35
N HIS A 68 -7.56 -12.26 11.26
CA HIS A 68 -6.52 -13.27 11.25
C HIS A 68 -5.84 -13.33 9.89
N LYS A 69 -4.57 -13.74 9.90
CA LYS A 69 -3.82 -14.03 8.68
C LYS A 69 -4.29 -15.36 8.10
N GLY A 70 -4.66 -15.36 6.82
CA GLY A 70 -5.11 -16.54 6.11
C GLY A 70 -3.97 -17.53 5.85
N LYS A 71 -4.30 -18.81 5.81
CA LYS A 71 -3.34 -19.89 5.52
C LYS A 71 -3.11 -20.08 4.03
N ASP A 72 -4.19 -19.99 3.25
CA ASP A 72 -4.22 -20.21 1.81
C ASP A 72 -5.40 -19.44 1.18
N ASP A 73 -5.57 -19.58 -0.13
CA ASP A 73 -6.61 -18.90 -0.91
C ASP A 73 -8.04 -19.41 -0.64
N ALA A 74 -8.20 -20.54 0.06
CA ALA A 74 -9.50 -21.07 0.44
C ALA A 74 -10.01 -20.53 1.79
N ASP A 75 -9.13 -19.88 2.57
CA ASP A 75 -9.49 -19.29 3.85
C ASP A 75 -10.41 -18.07 3.66
N THR A 76 -11.30 -17.84 4.64
CA THR A 76 -12.30 -16.77 4.58
C THR A 76 -12.23 -15.89 5.82
N ASN A 77 -12.71 -14.66 5.69
CA ASN A 77 -12.68 -13.65 6.77
C ASN A 77 -11.27 -13.34 7.30
N CYS A 78 -10.25 -13.54 6.46
CA CYS A 78 -8.85 -13.34 6.76
C CYS A 78 -8.22 -12.27 5.87
N TRP A 79 -6.97 -11.91 6.18
CA TRP A 79 -6.10 -11.16 5.28
C TRP A 79 -4.91 -12.01 4.83
N THR A 80 -4.39 -11.74 3.64
CA THR A 80 -3.15 -12.34 3.12
C THR A 80 -2.25 -11.23 2.56
N SER A 81 -0.96 -11.51 2.40
CA SER A 81 0.01 -10.59 1.79
C SER A 81 0.45 -11.13 0.43
N PRO A 82 -0.33 -10.89 -0.63
CA PRO A 82 0.06 -11.29 -1.96
C PRO A 82 1.20 -10.39 -2.46
N GLY A 83 2.05 -10.94 -3.32
CA GLY A 83 3.09 -10.16 -3.98
C GLY A 83 2.52 -9.12 -4.95
N GLY A 84 3.38 -8.47 -5.72
CA GLY A 84 2.96 -7.54 -6.78
C GLY A 84 2.42 -8.19 -8.05
N VAL A 85 2.34 -9.53 -8.09
CA VAL A 85 1.76 -10.27 -9.22
C VAL A 85 0.30 -9.85 -9.42
N GLY A 86 -0.06 -9.54 -10.67
CA GLY A 86 -1.39 -9.04 -11.02
C GLY A 86 -1.54 -7.51 -10.97
N PHE A 87 -0.54 -6.78 -10.47
CA PHE A 87 -0.54 -5.31 -10.45
C PHE A 87 0.39 -4.75 -11.53
N MET A 88 -0.15 -3.93 -12.44
CA MET A 88 0.63 -3.29 -13.49
C MET A 88 1.12 -1.91 -13.03
N ILE A 89 2.43 -1.79 -12.82
CA ILE A 89 3.09 -0.62 -12.24
C ILE A 89 3.90 0.13 -13.29
N ARG A 90 4.21 1.41 -13.05
CA ARG A 90 5.07 2.18 -13.95
C ARG A 90 6.49 1.62 -13.88
N GLY A 91 7.03 1.16 -15.01
CA GLY A 91 8.43 0.73 -15.08
C GLY A 91 9.40 1.92 -15.05
N GLN A 92 10.68 1.66 -14.83
CA GLN A 92 11.73 2.69 -14.78
C GLN A 92 11.75 3.61 -16.03
N THR A 93 11.40 3.05 -17.19
CA THR A 93 11.38 3.76 -18.48
C THR A 93 10.01 4.33 -18.84
N TYR A 94 9.03 4.29 -17.94
CA TYR A 94 7.64 4.70 -18.21
C TYR A 94 7.53 6.13 -18.75
N LEU A 95 8.34 7.07 -18.27
CA LEU A 95 8.32 8.45 -18.79
C LEU A 95 8.74 8.55 -20.27
N LYS A 96 9.48 7.55 -20.78
CA LYS A 96 9.94 7.50 -22.17
C LYS A 96 8.99 6.71 -23.07
N ASN A 97 8.42 5.61 -22.57
CA ASN A 97 7.68 4.65 -23.39
C ASN A 97 6.22 4.41 -22.94
N SER A 98 5.78 5.01 -21.83
CA SER A 98 4.48 4.77 -21.19
C SER A 98 4.18 3.29 -20.89
N ALA A 99 5.20 2.42 -20.84
CA ALA A 99 5.04 0.99 -20.65
C ALA A 99 4.95 0.64 -19.16
N LYS A 100 3.87 -0.04 -18.79
CA LYS A 100 3.70 -0.62 -17.46
C LYS A 100 4.30 -2.02 -17.43
N ILE A 101 4.86 -2.39 -16.29
CA ILE A 101 5.43 -3.71 -16.02
C ILE A 101 4.66 -4.36 -14.88
N MET A 102 4.71 -5.69 -14.78
CA MET A 102 4.14 -6.39 -13.63
C MET A 102 4.95 -6.04 -12.36
N GLY A 103 4.23 -5.84 -11.25
CA GLY A 103 4.85 -5.58 -9.94
C GLY A 103 5.65 -6.76 -9.44
N GLY A 104 6.77 -6.45 -8.76
CA GLY A 104 7.62 -7.43 -8.08
C GLY A 104 7.19 -7.65 -6.63
N ASN A 105 8.14 -8.10 -5.81
CA ASN A 105 7.91 -8.19 -4.37
C ASN A 105 7.67 -6.78 -3.79
N PRO A 106 6.70 -6.62 -2.87
CA PRO A 106 6.43 -5.33 -2.24
C PRO A 106 7.62 -4.88 -1.38
N LEU A 107 7.84 -3.56 -1.34
CA LEU A 107 8.92 -2.95 -0.57
C LEU A 107 8.73 -3.13 0.95
N LEU A 108 7.48 -3.01 1.40
CA LEU A 108 7.07 -3.18 2.80
C LEU A 108 6.19 -4.43 2.90
N LYS A 109 6.33 -5.18 3.99
CA LYS A 109 5.52 -6.38 4.26
C LYS A 109 4.26 -6.02 5.02
N LEU A 110 3.10 -6.50 4.57
CA LEU A 110 1.88 -6.42 5.35
C LEU A 110 1.99 -7.37 6.55
N ILE A 111 1.96 -6.82 7.76
CA ILE A 111 2.17 -7.57 9.00
C ILE A 111 0.89 -7.80 9.79
N ALA A 112 -0.10 -6.93 9.62
CA ALA A 112 -1.36 -6.98 10.33
C ALA A 112 -2.43 -6.16 9.63
N VAL A 113 -3.69 -6.55 9.87
CA VAL A 113 -4.87 -5.80 9.43
C VAL A 113 -5.91 -5.78 10.56
N ASP A 114 -6.32 -4.58 10.96
CA ASP A 114 -7.40 -4.39 11.91
C ASP A 114 -8.67 -3.87 11.22
N TRP A 115 -9.83 -4.26 11.76
CA TRP A 115 -11.13 -3.76 11.35
C TRP A 115 -11.87 -3.24 12.58
N PHE A 116 -11.91 -1.92 12.74
CA PHE A 116 -12.52 -1.28 13.89
C PHE A 116 -13.87 -0.70 13.56
N LYS A 117 -14.80 -0.84 14.51
CA LYS A 117 -16.02 -0.06 14.55
C LYS A 117 -15.71 1.25 15.27
N VAL A 118 -15.94 2.38 14.63
CA VAL A 118 -15.59 3.70 15.15
C VAL A 118 -16.84 4.59 15.18
N ASP A 119 -17.20 5.06 16.38
CA ASP A 119 -18.35 5.96 16.55
C ASP A 119 -18.05 7.37 16.02
N LYS A 120 -16.77 7.78 16.07
CA LYS A 120 -16.25 9.01 15.52
C LYS A 120 -14.96 8.72 14.77
N ALA A 121 -14.69 9.50 13.72
CA ALA A 121 -13.40 9.48 13.03
C ALA A 121 -12.27 9.56 14.06
N THR A 122 -11.35 8.61 14.01
CA THR A 122 -10.28 8.46 15.01
C THR A 122 -8.97 8.65 14.29
N ASP A 123 -8.35 9.81 14.49
CA ASP A 123 -7.00 10.07 14.04
C ASP A 123 -5.98 9.42 14.99
N LYS A 124 -4.76 9.20 14.49
CA LYS A 124 -3.61 8.74 15.28
C LYS A 124 -3.85 7.35 15.89
N ILE A 125 -4.45 6.44 15.13
CA ILE A 125 -4.63 5.04 15.55
C ILE A 125 -3.29 4.43 15.94
N ALA A 126 -2.21 4.75 15.22
CA ALA A 126 -0.88 4.25 15.49
C ALA A 126 -0.29 4.71 16.83
N LEU A 127 -0.81 5.79 17.44
CA LEU A 127 -0.42 6.22 18.79
C LEU A 127 -1.23 5.58 19.91
N HIS A 128 -2.36 4.96 19.58
CA HIS A 128 -3.19 4.36 20.61
C HIS A 128 -2.37 3.27 21.35
N PRO A 129 -2.39 3.19 22.69
CA PRO A 129 -1.55 2.25 23.43
C PRO A 129 -1.74 0.77 23.06
N LYS A 130 -2.91 0.43 22.51
CA LYS A 130 -3.23 -0.93 22.02
C LYS A 130 -2.95 -1.12 20.52
N SER A 131 -2.45 -0.11 19.83
CA SER A 131 -2.07 -0.24 18.43
C SER A 131 -0.90 -1.20 18.29
N LEU A 132 -0.89 -1.94 17.18
CA LEU A 132 0.19 -2.86 16.86
C LEU A 132 1.52 -2.12 16.64
N ALA A 133 1.47 -0.86 16.22
CA ALA A 133 2.65 0.00 16.15
C ALA A 133 3.26 0.30 17.53
N GLN A 134 2.48 0.21 18.60
CA GLN A 134 2.91 0.46 19.99
C GLN A 134 3.32 -0.81 20.75
N SER A 135 3.13 -1.99 20.16
CA SER A 135 3.59 -3.28 20.72
C SER A 135 5.12 -3.36 20.78
N ASP A 136 5.67 -4.26 21.60
CA ASP A 136 7.11 -4.49 21.65
C ASP A 136 7.67 -4.92 20.28
N ALA A 137 6.94 -5.76 19.55
CA ALA A 137 7.31 -6.15 18.20
C ALA A 137 7.29 -4.94 17.24
N GLY A 138 6.25 -4.11 17.30
CA GLY A 138 6.09 -2.92 16.46
C GLY A 138 7.16 -1.86 16.72
N LYS A 139 7.48 -1.58 17.98
CA LYS A 139 8.52 -0.62 18.37
C LYS A 139 9.93 -1.05 17.92
N ASN A 140 10.16 -2.35 17.77
CA ASN A 140 11.43 -2.89 17.27
C ASN A 140 11.51 -2.92 15.72
N LEU A 141 10.45 -2.56 15.00
CA LEU A 141 10.50 -2.44 13.54
C LEU A 141 11.21 -1.14 13.12
N PRO A 142 12.07 -1.19 12.09
CA PRO A 142 12.76 0.00 11.59
C PRO A 142 11.83 1.08 11.04
N PHE A 143 10.74 0.68 10.39
CA PHE A 143 9.73 1.59 9.87
C PHE A 143 8.39 0.88 9.68
N ILE A 144 7.29 1.56 10.00
CA ILE A 144 5.92 1.11 9.77
C ILE A 144 5.15 2.20 9.01
N LEU A 145 4.55 1.83 7.89
CA LEU A 145 3.50 2.61 7.25
C LEU A 145 2.15 2.07 7.69
N VAL A 146 1.37 2.90 8.38
CA VAL A 146 0.02 2.59 8.85
C VAL A 146 -0.97 3.28 7.94
N ILE A 147 -1.85 2.53 7.29
CA ILE A 147 -2.92 3.10 6.47
C ILE A 147 -4.23 2.87 7.17
N ASN A 148 -4.92 3.95 7.52
CA ASN A 148 -6.22 3.95 8.15
C ASN A 148 -7.25 4.42 7.13
N LEU A 149 -7.97 3.47 6.53
CA LEU A 149 -9.08 3.77 5.61
C LEU A 149 -10.39 3.85 6.40
N GLU A 150 -10.92 5.07 6.56
CA GLU A 150 -12.22 5.27 7.16
C GLU A 150 -13.34 5.11 6.14
N ILE A 151 -14.16 4.08 6.34
CA ILE A 151 -15.32 3.76 5.53
C ILE A 151 -16.56 4.38 6.18
N PRO A 152 -17.19 5.39 5.55
CA PRO A 152 -18.37 6.05 6.10
C PRO A 152 -19.54 5.07 6.14
N ALA A 153 -20.05 4.80 7.34
CA ALA A 153 -21.17 3.89 7.59
C ALA A 153 -21.93 4.30 8.86
N LYS A 154 -23.03 3.60 9.17
CA LYS A 154 -23.79 3.79 10.42
C LYS A 154 -23.68 2.55 11.29
N PRO A 155 -22.70 2.47 12.21
CA PRO A 155 -21.62 3.43 12.48
C PRO A 155 -20.42 3.26 11.53
N ASN A 156 -19.44 4.17 11.60
CA ASN A 156 -18.28 4.13 10.71
C ASN A 156 -17.39 2.91 11.01
N TYR A 157 -16.63 2.51 10.00
CA TYR A 157 -15.61 1.48 10.13
C TYR A 157 -14.25 2.03 9.72
N SER A 158 -13.20 1.54 10.36
CA SER A 158 -11.80 1.85 10.02
C SER A 158 -11.11 0.54 9.69
N LEU A 159 -10.58 0.45 8.46
CA LEU A 159 -9.70 -0.62 8.02
C LEU A 159 -8.26 -0.13 8.16
N VAL A 160 -7.50 -0.74 9.07
CA VAL A 160 -6.14 -0.33 9.37
C VAL A 160 -5.17 -1.39 8.87
N LEU A 161 -4.28 -1.01 7.95
CA LEU A 161 -3.26 -1.89 7.40
C LEU A 161 -1.88 -1.46 7.89
N TYR A 162 -1.10 -2.40 8.41
CA TYR A 162 0.24 -2.13 8.92
C TYR A 162 1.28 -2.75 7.99
N TYR A 163 2.10 -1.91 7.35
CA TYR A 163 3.16 -2.33 6.44
C TYR A 163 4.52 -2.03 7.05
N ALA A 164 5.33 -3.07 7.27
CA ALA A 164 6.63 -2.97 7.92
C ALA A 164 7.79 -3.04 6.93
N ALA A 165 8.82 -2.24 7.17
CA ALA A 165 10.14 -2.43 6.56
C ALA A 165 10.94 -3.45 7.38
N GLU A 166 11.61 -4.39 6.71
CA GLU A 166 12.51 -5.34 7.39
C GLU A 166 13.91 -4.77 7.62
N ARG A 167 14.18 -3.58 7.10
CA ARG A 167 15.45 -2.87 7.22
C ARG A 167 15.18 -1.39 7.41
N PRO A 168 16.12 -0.63 7.99
CA PRO A 168 16.01 0.82 8.06
C PRO A 168 15.79 1.46 6.69
N VAL A 169 14.99 2.52 6.66
CA VAL A 169 14.80 3.32 5.46
C VAL A 169 16.12 4.01 5.13
N ARG A 170 16.54 3.95 3.86
CA ARG A 170 17.78 4.54 3.40
C ARG A 170 17.65 6.06 3.38
N LYS A 171 18.67 6.77 3.86
CA LYS A 171 18.73 8.23 3.74
C LYS A 171 18.69 8.68 2.28
N ASP A 172 18.03 9.80 2.04
CA ASP A 172 17.74 10.44 0.76
C ASP A 172 16.91 9.59 -0.21
N SER A 173 16.34 8.48 0.25
CA SER A 173 15.43 7.63 -0.55
C SER A 173 14.09 8.32 -0.81
N LEU A 174 13.32 7.79 -1.75
CA LEU A 174 11.97 8.30 -1.99
C LEU A 174 11.07 8.02 -0.79
N LEU A 175 11.23 6.87 -0.13
CA LEU A 175 10.49 6.47 1.05
C LEU A 175 10.78 7.39 2.24
N GLU A 176 12.04 7.76 2.50
CA GLU A 176 12.39 8.74 3.53
C GLU A 176 11.78 10.11 3.20
N LYS A 177 11.97 10.59 1.97
CA LYS A 177 11.38 11.86 1.50
C LYS A 177 9.87 11.86 1.57
N PHE A 178 9.23 10.72 1.39
CA PHE A 178 7.79 10.56 1.56
C PHE A 178 7.40 10.59 3.05
N ALA A 179 8.12 9.84 3.89
CA ALA A 179 7.87 9.74 5.32
C ALA A 179 8.02 11.09 6.02
N ASP A 180 9.09 11.83 5.72
CA ASP A 180 9.46 13.08 6.39
C ASP A 180 9.13 14.34 5.56
N GLY A 181 8.52 14.15 4.38
CA GLY A 181 8.13 15.23 3.48
C GLY A 181 6.90 16.02 3.91
N THR A 182 6.43 16.88 3.02
CA THR A 182 5.19 17.65 3.22
C THR A 182 3.96 16.86 2.76
N ASP A 183 2.78 17.21 3.28
CA ASP A 183 1.52 16.60 2.85
C ASP A 183 1.30 16.76 1.35
N GLN A 184 1.65 17.93 0.77
CA GLN A 184 1.55 18.15 -0.67
C GLN A 184 2.43 17.20 -1.48
N PHE A 185 3.60 16.83 -0.94
CA PHE A 185 4.48 15.85 -1.58
C PHE A 185 3.86 14.45 -1.54
N ARG A 186 3.23 14.08 -0.42
CA ARG A 186 2.54 12.79 -0.24
C ARG A 186 1.32 12.68 -1.15
N ASP A 187 0.44 13.67 -1.11
CA ASP A 187 -0.80 13.75 -1.91
C ASP A 187 -0.54 13.64 -3.42
N ALA A 188 0.58 14.20 -3.88
CA ALA A 188 0.94 14.20 -5.29
C ALA A 188 1.46 12.83 -5.79
N ARG A 189 1.88 11.94 -4.88
CA ARG A 189 2.67 10.74 -5.23
C ARG A 189 2.07 9.43 -4.76
N PHE A 190 1.35 9.43 -3.64
CA PHE A 190 0.82 8.21 -3.07
C PHE A 190 -0.32 7.65 -3.92
N LYS A 191 -0.17 6.39 -4.33
CA LYS A 191 -1.17 5.72 -5.17
C LYS A 191 -1.64 4.42 -4.55
N LEU A 192 -2.95 4.29 -4.55
CA LEU A 192 -3.64 3.07 -4.20
C LEU A 192 -4.10 2.37 -5.46
N ILE A 193 -3.75 1.10 -5.63
CA ILE A 193 -4.29 0.27 -6.72
C ILE A 193 -5.24 -0.75 -6.10
N PRO A 194 -6.56 -0.52 -6.17
CA PRO A 194 -7.51 -1.50 -5.67
C PRO A 194 -7.61 -2.70 -6.62
N SER A 195 -7.80 -3.88 -6.04
CA SER A 195 -8.11 -5.10 -6.79
C SER A 195 -9.13 -5.94 -6.03
N ILE A 196 -10.31 -6.13 -6.62
CA ILE A 196 -11.38 -6.97 -6.07
C ILE A 196 -11.62 -8.12 -7.05
N VAL A 197 -10.99 -9.27 -6.79
CA VAL A 197 -11.14 -10.48 -7.60
C VAL A 197 -12.53 -11.09 -7.43
N GLU A 198 -13.00 -11.20 -6.18
CA GLU A 198 -14.31 -11.72 -5.81
C GLU A 198 -15.03 -10.76 -4.86
N GLY A 199 -16.35 -10.62 -5.03
CA GLY A 199 -17.13 -9.62 -4.30
C GLY A 199 -18.37 -9.14 -5.06
N TYR A 200 -19.23 -8.41 -4.36
CA TYR A 200 -20.48 -7.88 -4.92
C TYR A 200 -20.20 -6.98 -6.12
N TRP A 201 -20.90 -7.23 -7.24
CA TRP A 201 -20.60 -6.62 -8.54
C TRP A 201 -20.66 -5.08 -8.51
N MET A 202 -21.57 -4.49 -7.71
CA MET A 202 -21.66 -3.04 -7.57
C MET A 202 -20.43 -2.45 -6.89
N VAL A 203 -19.89 -3.14 -5.87
CA VAL A 203 -18.68 -2.71 -5.17
C VAL A 203 -17.48 -2.77 -6.13
N LYS A 204 -17.33 -3.88 -6.86
CA LYS A 204 -16.28 -4.01 -7.90
C LYS A 204 -16.33 -2.89 -8.92
N ARG A 205 -17.54 -2.52 -9.37
CA ARG A 205 -17.74 -1.46 -10.36
C ARG A 205 -17.46 -0.06 -9.80
N ALA A 206 -17.81 0.20 -8.55
CA ALA A 206 -17.58 1.48 -7.88
C ALA A 206 -16.08 1.71 -7.61
N VAL A 207 -15.39 0.68 -7.11
CA VAL A 207 -13.95 0.76 -6.77
C VAL A 207 -13.09 0.75 -8.04
N GLY A 208 -13.44 -0.07 -9.03
CA GLY A 208 -12.66 -0.22 -10.25
C GLY A 208 -11.29 -0.87 -10.02
N THR A 209 -10.40 -0.73 -10.99
CA THR A 209 -9.04 -1.32 -10.99
C THR A 209 -7.94 -0.32 -11.32
N LYS A 210 -8.30 0.97 -11.40
CA LYS A 210 -7.37 2.04 -11.75
C LYS A 210 -6.69 2.56 -10.49
N ALA A 211 -5.39 2.82 -10.61
CA ALA A 211 -4.62 3.49 -9.56
C ALA A 211 -5.25 4.87 -9.25
N CYS A 212 -5.51 5.13 -7.99
CA CYS A 212 -6.03 6.38 -7.48
C CYS A 212 -4.93 7.15 -6.73
N LEU A 213 -4.81 8.45 -6.98
CA LEU A 213 -4.00 9.34 -6.13
C LEU A 213 -4.85 9.69 -4.90
N LEU A 214 -4.51 9.17 -3.74
CA LEU A 214 -5.37 9.24 -2.56
C LEU A 214 -5.64 10.69 -2.13
N GLY A 215 -4.60 11.51 -2.01
CA GLY A 215 -4.73 12.94 -1.67
C GLY A 215 -5.50 13.79 -2.69
N LYS A 216 -5.87 13.24 -3.85
CA LYS A 216 -6.79 13.89 -4.81
C LYS A 216 -8.23 13.40 -4.73
N ALA A 217 -8.45 12.19 -4.24
CA ALA A 217 -9.75 11.55 -4.21
C ALA A 217 -10.43 11.67 -2.85
N VAL A 218 -9.66 11.67 -1.78
CA VAL A 218 -10.13 11.73 -0.39
C VAL A 218 -9.29 12.72 0.40
N THR A 219 -9.80 13.11 1.58
CA THR A 219 -8.99 13.92 2.49
C THR A 219 -8.04 12.99 3.23
N CYS A 220 -6.74 13.17 3.01
CA CYS A 220 -5.68 12.46 3.71
C CYS A 220 -5.19 13.29 4.89
N LYS A 221 -4.92 12.65 6.02
CA LYS A 221 -4.19 13.24 7.15
C LYS A 221 -2.98 12.38 7.46
N TYR A 222 -1.83 13.03 7.56
CA TYR A 222 -0.58 12.35 7.82
C TYR A 222 -0.11 12.58 9.26
N PHE A 223 0.39 11.53 9.88
CA PHE A 223 0.96 11.61 11.22
C PHE A 223 2.27 10.82 11.32
N ARG A 224 3.38 11.56 11.40
CA ARG A 224 4.74 11.02 11.48
C ARG A 224 5.22 10.96 12.94
N GLN A 225 5.88 9.85 13.31
CA GLN A 225 6.66 9.66 14.54
C GLN A 225 8.05 9.14 14.19
N ASP A 226 8.84 8.64 15.13
CA ASP A 226 10.20 8.15 14.84
C ASP A 226 10.19 6.93 13.90
N ASN A 227 9.47 5.87 14.27
CA ASN A 227 9.47 4.59 13.55
C ASN A 227 8.22 4.34 12.71
N PHE A 228 7.26 5.26 12.63
CA PHE A 228 6.09 5.08 11.76
C PHE A 228 5.57 6.35 11.11
N LEU A 229 4.83 6.17 10.02
CA LEU A 229 3.96 7.17 9.38
C LEU A 229 2.54 6.59 9.30
N GLU A 230 1.56 7.31 9.82
CA GLU A 230 0.14 7.02 9.60
C GLU A 230 -0.41 7.91 8.48
N ASP A 231 -1.08 7.29 7.51
CA ASP A 231 -1.93 7.94 6.50
C ASP A 231 -3.39 7.60 6.81
N GLN A 232 -4.17 8.61 7.19
CA GLN A 232 -5.60 8.48 7.45
C GLN A 232 -6.39 9.02 6.26
N ASP A 233 -7.02 8.11 5.54
CA ASP A 233 -7.87 8.40 4.39
C ASP A 233 -9.33 8.45 4.83
N ARG A 234 -9.98 9.60 4.59
CA ARG A 234 -11.40 9.77 4.87
C ARG A 234 -12.17 10.17 3.63
N GLU A 235 -13.12 9.32 3.23
CA GLU A 235 -14.14 9.73 2.26
C GLU A 235 -14.96 10.89 2.83
N LEU A 236 -15.08 11.97 2.05
CA LEU A 236 -16.02 13.04 2.38
C LEU A 236 -17.45 12.46 2.33
N PRO A 237 -18.32 12.81 3.30
CA PRO A 237 -19.68 12.28 3.32
C PRO A 237 -20.37 12.53 1.98
N ILE A 238 -20.95 11.46 1.42
CA ILE A 238 -21.71 11.44 0.17
C ILE A 238 -22.79 12.53 0.27
N GLY A 239 -22.49 13.70 -0.30
CA GLY A 239 -23.24 14.94 -0.07
C GLY A 239 -22.50 16.17 -0.58
N SER A 240 -21.17 16.18 -0.53
CA SER A 240 -20.36 17.13 -1.30
C SER A 240 -20.15 16.61 -2.72
N LYS A 241 -21.16 16.78 -3.58
CA LYS A 241 -20.93 16.76 -5.02
C LYS A 241 -19.91 17.86 -5.34
N GLN A 242 -18.63 17.53 -5.48
CA GLN A 242 -17.80 18.25 -6.43
C GLN A 242 -18.12 17.63 -7.79
N SER A 243 -19.12 18.21 -8.45
CA SER A 243 -19.37 18.00 -9.86
C SER A 243 -18.07 18.30 -10.61
N TYR A 244 -17.40 17.27 -11.12
CA TYR A 244 -16.50 17.44 -12.24
C TYR A 244 -17.16 16.78 -13.43
N ILE A 245 -17.49 17.66 -14.38
CA ILE A 245 -17.99 17.40 -15.73
C ILE A 245 -17.09 16.39 -16.43
#